data_AF-D8JYM8-F1
#
_entry.id   AF-D8JYM8-F1
#
_cell.length_a   1.000
_cell.length_b   1.000
_cell.length_c   1.000
_cell.angle_alpha   90.00
_cell.angle_beta   90.00
_cell.angle_gamma   90.00
#
_symmetry.space_group_name_H-M   'P 1'
#
loop_
_entity.id
_entity.type
_entity.pdbx_description
1 polymer ?
#
loop_
_entity_poly.entity_id
_entity_poly.type
_entity_poly.pdbx_seq_one_letter_code
_entity_poly.pdbx_strand_id
1 'polypeptide(L)'
;MSNLQDTERPLELDIPDGVPEAQQAVELIRAWVADGALMVTINGEALGDQLQDWGRLLAQIGHHVANSAALNGQKSDAQALEEIRKGFDSVLPGSAKAAGKVRGRRVH
;
A
#
# COMPACT_ATOMS: atom_id res chain seq x y z
N MET A 1 -30.47 9.66 24.48
CA MET A 1 -29.24 9.02 24.98
C MET A 1 -28.19 9.21 23.90
N SER A 2 -27.10 9.91 24.24
CA SER A 2 -26.06 10.33 23.30
C SER A 2 -25.18 9.13 22.94
N ASN A 3 -25.13 8.76 21.65
CA ASN A 3 -24.13 7.82 21.15
C ASN A 3 -22.79 8.55 20.98
N LEU A 4 -22.14 8.81 22.11
CA LEU A 4 -20.72 9.15 22.18
C LEU A 4 -19.92 7.88 21.88
N GLN A 5 -19.80 7.50 20.60
CA GLN A 5 -18.80 6.51 20.14
C GLN A 5 -18.64 6.38 18.62
N ASP A 6 -19.12 7.32 17.80
CA ASP A 6 -18.50 7.54 16.48
C ASP A 6 -17.20 8.33 16.70
N THR A 7 -16.21 7.70 17.32
CA THR A 7 -14.83 7.97 16.91
C THR A 7 -14.80 7.71 15.42
N GLU A 8 -14.75 8.77 14.60
CA GLU A 8 -14.77 8.71 13.14
C GLU A 8 -13.88 7.57 12.67
N ARG A 9 -14.51 6.52 12.14
CA ARG A 9 -13.77 5.42 11.54
C ARG A 9 -12.92 6.02 10.41
N PRO A 10 -11.66 5.60 10.27
CA PRO A 10 -10.80 6.17 9.26
C PRO A 10 -11.38 5.84 7.87
N LEU A 11 -11.31 6.79 6.93
CA LEU A 11 -11.88 6.64 5.59
C LEU A 11 -11.16 5.52 4.82
N GLU A 12 -11.87 4.43 4.54
CA GLU A 12 -11.36 3.30 3.78
C GLU A 12 -11.48 3.56 2.27
N LEU A 13 -10.52 3.07 1.47
CA LEU A 13 -10.64 3.08 0.02
C LEU A 13 -11.62 1.99 -0.41
N ASP A 14 -12.35 2.24 -1.51
CA ASP A 14 -13.21 1.25 -2.12
C ASP A 14 -12.41 0.05 -2.63
N ILE A 15 -13.05 -1.12 -2.61
CA ILE A 15 -12.50 -2.32 -3.24
C ILE A 15 -12.43 -2.05 -4.76
N PRO A 16 -11.28 -2.29 -5.43
CA PRO A 16 -11.17 -2.06 -6.87
C PRO A 16 -12.20 -2.86 -7.68
N ASP A 17 -12.68 -2.24 -8.75
CA ASP A 17 -13.57 -2.90 -9.71
C ASP A 17 -12.95 -4.22 -10.20
N GLY A 18 -13.76 -5.28 -10.32
CA GLY A 18 -13.31 -6.61 -10.74
C GLY A 18 -12.82 -7.53 -9.63
N VAL A 19 -12.52 -7.01 -8.43
CA VAL A 19 -12.20 -7.84 -7.26
C VAL A 19 -13.42 -8.63 -6.78
N PRO A 20 -14.64 -8.05 -6.66
CA PRO A 20 -15.82 -8.80 -6.23
C PRO A 20 -16.22 -9.94 -7.18
N GLU A 21 -15.95 -9.80 -8.47
CA GLU A 21 -16.30 -10.78 -9.51
C GLU A 21 -15.20 -11.85 -9.72
N ALA A 22 -14.03 -11.67 -9.12
CA ALA A 22 -12.91 -12.59 -9.28
C ALA A 22 -13.23 -13.94 -8.62
N GLN A 23 -12.89 -15.04 -9.31
CA GLN A 23 -13.02 -16.39 -8.75
C GLN A 23 -12.16 -16.56 -7.48
N GLN A 24 -11.04 -15.85 -7.41
CA GLN A 24 -10.15 -15.77 -6.25
C GLN A 24 -9.58 -14.35 -6.15
N ALA A 25 -9.63 -13.77 -4.96
CA ALA A 25 -9.01 -12.49 -4.64
C ALA A 25 -8.41 -12.53 -3.24
N VAL A 26 -7.24 -11.89 -3.08
CA VAL A 26 -6.54 -11.78 -1.80
C VAL A 26 -6.03 -10.35 -1.66
N GLU A 27 -6.39 -9.70 -0.55
CA GLU A 27 -5.80 -8.41 -0.19
C GLU A 27 -4.35 -8.60 0.28
N LEU A 28 -3.44 -7.80 -0.29
CA LEU A 28 -2.00 -7.89 -0.04
C LEU A 28 -1.53 -6.89 1.02
N ILE A 29 -1.94 -5.63 0.88
CA ILE A 29 -1.43 -4.49 1.66
C ILE A 29 -2.60 -3.54 1.98
N ARG A 30 -2.62 -3.05 3.23
CA ARG A 30 -3.38 -1.83 3.61
C ARG A 30 -2.41 -0.82 4.20
N ALA A 31 -2.43 0.40 3.69
CA ALA A 31 -1.55 1.48 4.12
C ALA A 31 -2.37 2.69 4.57
N TRP A 32 -1.97 3.29 5.70
CA TRP A 32 -2.64 4.41 6.32
C TRP A 32 -1.62 5.46 6.76
N VAL A 33 -2.02 6.73 6.74
CA VAL A 33 -1.34 7.78 7.50
C VAL A 33 -2.12 7.99 8.79
N ALA A 34 -1.52 7.68 9.94
CA ALA A 34 -2.08 7.90 11.27
C ALA A 34 -1.08 8.70 12.11
N ASP A 35 -1.52 9.84 12.64
CA ASP A 35 -0.68 10.76 13.44
C ASP A 35 0.66 11.11 12.76
N GLY A 36 0.63 11.30 11.43
CA GLY A 36 1.81 11.65 10.63
C GLY A 36 2.76 10.48 10.35
N ALA A 37 2.43 9.26 10.78
CA ALA A 37 3.21 8.05 10.52
C ALA A 37 2.52 7.13 9.50
N LEU A 38 3.32 6.45 8.69
CA LEU A 38 2.83 5.38 7.82
C LEU A 38 2.61 4.11 8.65
N MET A 39 1.38 3.60 8.62
CA MET A 39 0.96 2.36 9.28
C MET A 39 0.56 1.35 8.21
N VAL A 40 1.19 0.17 8.20
CA VAL A 40 0.94 -0.84 7.16
C VAL A 40 0.52 -2.18 7.77
N THR A 41 -0.48 -2.80 7.16
CA THR A 41 -0.80 -4.23 7.36
C THR A 41 -0.42 -4.98 6.09
N ILE A 42 0.34 -6.07 6.23
CA ILE A 42 0.80 -6.90 5.11
C ILE A 42 0.33 -8.32 5.30
N ASN A 43 -0.26 -8.90 4.25
CA ASN A 43 -0.50 -10.34 4.13
C ASN A 43 0.76 -11.01 3.55
N GLY A 44 1.75 -11.27 4.42
CA GLY A 44 3.08 -11.72 4.01
C GLY A 44 3.11 -13.06 3.26
N GLU A 45 2.04 -13.84 3.36
CA GLU A 45 1.94 -15.18 2.79
C GLU A 45 1.28 -15.18 1.40
N ALA A 46 0.65 -14.08 0.99
CA ALA A 46 -0.20 -14.05 -0.19
C ALA A 46 0.54 -14.24 -1.52
N LEU A 47 1.82 -13.89 -1.57
CA LEU A 47 2.69 -14.07 -2.75
C LEU A 47 3.67 -15.25 -2.59
N GLY A 48 3.49 -16.07 -1.55
CA GLY A 48 4.43 -17.15 -1.21
C GLY A 48 5.84 -16.63 -0.86
N ASP A 49 6.84 -17.50 -1.02
CA ASP A 49 8.22 -17.24 -0.58
C ASP A 49 9.06 -16.43 -1.59
N GLN A 50 8.46 -16.03 -2.72
CA GLN A 50 9.14 -15.34 -3.81
C GLN A 50 9.22 -13.83 -3.57
N LEU A 51 10.28 -13.35 -2.91
CA LEU A 51 10.48 -11.92 -2.62
C LEU A 51 10.47 -11.03 -3.88
N GLN A 52 10.82 -11.57 -5.05
CA GLN A 52 10.73 -10.84 -6.32
C GLN A 52 9.30 -10.39 -6.67
N ASP A 53 8.27 -11.11 -6.21
CA ASP A 53 6.88 -10.76 -6.48
C ASP A 53 6.43 -9.56 -5.65
N TRP A 54 6.95 -9.41 -4.42
CA TRP A 54 6.83 -8.19 -3.65
C TRP A 54 7.54 -7.01 -4.34
N GLY A 55 8.71 -7.24 -4.92
CA GLY A 55 9.40 -6.24 -5.74
C GLY A 55 8.58 -5.78 -6.94
N ARG A 56 7.92 -6.72 -7.65
CA ARG A 56 7.00 -6.41 -8.76
C ARG A 56 5.79 -5.60 -8.30
N LEU A 57 5.18 -5.96 -7.17
CA LEU A 57 4.06 -5.22 -6.58
C LEU A 57 4.44 -3.77 -6.27
N LEU A 58 5.60 -3.54 -5.62
CA LEU A 58 6.07 -2.19 -5.30
C LEU A 58 6.29 -1.33 -6.55
N ALA A 59 6.85 -1.93 -7.62
CA ALA A 59 6.99 -1.25 -8.91
C ALA A 59 5.63 -0.87 -9.51
N GLN A 60 4.65 -1.79 -9.49
CA GLN A 60 3.30 -1.51 -9.98
C GLN A 60 2.60 -0.40 -9.20
N ILE A 61 2.76 -0.35 -7.88
CA ILE A 61 2.25 0.75 -7.04
C ILE A 61 2.91 2.07 -7.45
N GLY A 62 4.23 2.09 -7.66
CA GLY A 62 4.95 3.28 -8.14
C GLY A 62 4.40 3.81 -9.46
N HIS A 63 4.11 2.91 -10.41
CA HIS A 63 3.46 3.27 -11.67
C HIS A 63 2.06 3.85 -11.48
N HIS A 64 1.23 3.30 -10.58
CA HIS A 64 -0.10 3.85 -10.29
C HIS A 64 -0.03 5.26 -9.69
N VAL A 65 0.93 5.50 -8.79
CA VAL A 65 1.17 6.83 -8.22
C VAL A 65 1.63 7.82 -9.30
N ALA A 66 2.54 7.41 -10.19
CA ALA A 66 3.01 8.24 -11.29
C ALA A 66 1.86 8.63 -12.25
N ASN A 67 1.04 7.65 -12.65
CA ASN A 67 -0.12 7.88 -13.51
C ASN A 67 -1.12 8.84 -12.87
N SER A 68 -1.37 8.70 -11.57
CA SER A 68 -2.24 9.62 -10.81
C SER A 68 -1.70 11.05 -10.80
N ALA A 69 -0.38 11.23 -10.60
CA ALA A 69 0.26 12.54 -10.63
C ALA A 69 0.18 13.20 -12.02
N ALA A 70 0.30 12.41 -13.08
CA ALA A 70 0.19 12.89 -14.46
C ALA A 70 -1.23 13.28 -14.84
N LEU A 71 -2.24 12.51 -14.43
CA LEU A 71 -3.66 12.83 -14.62
C LEU A 71 -4.05 14.16 -13.96
N ASN A 72 -3.40 14.50 -12.84
CA ASN A 72 -3.59 15.77 -12.14
C ASN A 72 -2.80 16.95 -12.76
N GLY A 73 -2.12 16.73 -13.91
CA GLY A 73 -1.39 17.77 -14.65
C GLY A 73 -0.13 18.28 -13.94
N GLN A 74 0.34 17.58 -12.91
CA GLN A 74 1.44 18.07 -12.07
C GLN A 74 2.82 17.83 -12.69
N LYS A 75 3.01 16.70 -13.39
CA LYS A 75 4.28 16.24 -13.99
C LYS A 75 4.03 15.27 -15.14
N SER A 76 5.03 15.02 -15.99
CA SER A 76 4.98 13.87 -16.91
C SER A 76 5.22 12.55 -16.17
N ASP A 77 4.74 11.43 -16.72
CA ASP A 77 4.93 10.08 -16.15
C ASP A 77 6.40 9.79 -15.81
N ALA A 78 7.31 10.11 -16.73
CA ALA A 78 8.75 9.88 -16.56
C ALA A 78 9.33 10.71 -15.40
N GLN A 79 8.89 11.96 -15.26
CA GLN A 79 9.32 12.82 -14.15
C GLN A 79 8.74 12.33 -12.81
N ALA A 80 7.49 11.87 -12.80
CA ALA A 80 6.85 11.34 -11.61
C ALA A 80 7.53 10.04 -11.14
N LEU A 81 7.82 9.11 -12.05
CA LEU A 81 8.54 7.87 -11.75
C LEU A 81 9.96 8.13 -11.22
N GLU A 82 10.68 9.09 -11.80
CA GLU A 82 12.02 9.44 -11.33
C GLU A 82 12.00 9.99 -9.90
N GLU A 83 11.02 10.81 -9.55
CA GLU A 83 10.86 11.33 -8.19
C GLU A 83 10.46 10.23 -7.18
N ILE A 84 9.59 9.30 -7.59
CA ILE A 84 9.24 8.12 -6.79
C ILE A 84 10.50 7.27 -6.53
N ARG A 85 11.31 7.03 -7.57
CA ARG A 85 12.56 6.28 -7.46
C ARG A 85 13.54 6.93 -6.50
N LYS A 86 13.74 8.25 -6.57
CA LYS A 86 14.57 9.00 -5.62
C LYS A 86 14.09 8.82 -4.17
N GLY A 87 12.78 8.93 -3.94
CA GLY A 87 12.19 8.72 -2.61
C GLY A 87 12.45 7.31 -2.09
N PHE A 88 12.21 6.30 -2.94
CA PHE A 88 12.47 4.90 -2.62
C PHE A 88 13.95 4.63 -2.30
N ASP A 89 14.86 5.06 -3.17
CA ASP A 89 16.31 4.86 -3.01
C ASP A 89 16.88 5.61 -1.79
N SER A 90 16.23 6.69 -1.35
CA SER A 90 16.64 7.42 -0.13
C SER A 90 16.31 6.68 1.17
N VAL A 91 15.31 5.80 1.15
CA VAL A 91 14.79 5.09 2.33
C VAL A 91 15.24 3.63 2.36
N LEU A 92 15.24 2.95 1.21
CA LEU A 92 15.51 1.51 1.12
C LEU A 92 16.87 1.07 1.73
N PRO A 93 17.97 1.82 1.55
CA PRO A 93 19.25 1.46 2.17
C PRO A 93 19.27 1.66 3.70
N GLY A 94 18.28 2.36 4.27
CA GLY A 94 18.17 2.65 5.69
C GLY A 94 17.17 1.77 6.43
N SER A 95 17.26 1.71 7.76
CA SER A 95 16.22 1.09 8.59
C SER A 95 15.02 2.06 8.71
N ALA A 96 14.11 2.03 7.74
CA ALA A 96 12.83 2.69 7.92
C ALA A 96 12.17 2.12 9.19
N LYS A 97 11.73 2.99 10.11
CA LYS A 97 10.89 2.56 11.24
C LYS A 97 9.51 2.19 10.69
N ALA A 98 9.39 0.97 10.18
CA ALA A 98 8.11 0.43 9.77
C ALA A 98 7.26 0.14 11.01
N ALA A 99 6.23 0.94 11.24
CA ALA A 99 5.19 0.63 12.21
C ALA A 99 4.10 -0.18 11.48
N GLY A 100 3.82 -1.40 11.94
CA GLY A 100 2.88 -2.26 11.24
C GLY A 100 2.68 -3.62 11.87
N LYS A 101 1.72 -4.38 11.33
CA LYS A 101 1.44 -5.77 11.71
C LYS A 101 1.60 -6.66 10.49
N VAL A 102 2.36 -7.74 10.63
CA VAL A 102 2.43 -8.82 9.64
C VAL A 102 1.51 -9.94 10.11
N ARG A 103 0.56 -10.34 9.27
CA ARG A 103 -0.27 -11.50 9.56
C ARG A 103 0.45 -12.76 9.07
N GLY A 104 0.72 -13.69 9.98
CA GLY A 104 1.29 -15.01 9.68
C GLY A 104 0.38 -16.16 10.15
N ARG A 105 0.61 -17.36 9.60
CA ARG A 105 -0.10 -18.60 9.88
C ARG A 105 0.13 -19.05 11.33
N ARG A 106 -0.97 -19.27 12.07
CA ARG A 106 -0.95 -20.19 13.21
C ARG A 106 -0.99 -21.61 12.63
N VAL A 107 0.12 -22.31 12.72
CA VAL A 107 0.16 -23.75 12.45
C VAL A 107 -0.50 -24.43 13.66
N HIS A 108 -1.64 -25.09 13.44
CA HIS A 108 -2.16 -26.12 14.33
C HIS A 108 -1.68 -27.48 13.82
#